data_AF-A0A952RWK9-F1
#
_entry.id   AF-A0A952RWK9-F1
#
_cell.length_a   1.000
_cell.length_b   1.000
_cell.length_c   1.000
_cell.angle_alpha   90.00
_cell.angle_beta   90.00
_cell.angle_gamma   90.00
#
_symmetry.space_group_name_H-M   'P 1'
#
loop_
_entity.id
_entity.type
_entity.pdbx_description
1 polymer ?
#
loop_
_entity_poly.entity_id
_entity_poly.type
_entity_poly.pdbx_seq_one_letter_code
_entity_poly.pdbx_strand_id
1 'polypeptide(L)' 'MNEAAITPVIVEQHGLSPAEYEKIVTIMGREPNLTELGVFSVMWSEHCSYKSSRVHFKRLPTH' A
#
# COMPACT_ATOMS: atom_id res chain seq x y z
N MET A 1 11.50 21.12 -11.82
CA MET A 1 11.19 20.79 -10.42
C MET A 1 11.45 19.29 -10.30
N ASN A 2 12.36 18.88 -9.43
CA ASN A 2 12.99 17.55 -9.45
C ASN A 2 11.98 16.42 -9.23
N GLU A 3 11.79 15.58 -10.25
CA GLU A 3 11.25 14.23 -10.09
C GLU A 3 12.29 13.38 -9.35
N ALA A 4 12.11 13.24 -8.04
CA ALA A 4 12.85 12.26 -7.27
C ALA A 4 12.35 10.88 -7.67
N ALA A 5 13.14 10.17 -8.48
CA ALA A 5 12.85 8.80 -8.89
C ALA A 5 12.59 7.94 -7.66
N ILE A 6 11.43 7.27 -7.62
CA ILE A 6 11.10 6.35 -6.53
C ILE A 6 12.06 5.17 -6.61
N THR A 7 12.91 5.05 -5.60
CA THR A 7 13.81 3.91 -5.44
C THR A 7 13.20 2.90 -4.49
N PRO A 8 13.51 1.60 -4.62
CA PRO A 8 13.01 0.56 -3.72
C PRO A 8 13.36 0.83 -2.25
N VAL A 9 14.47 1.52 -1.98
CA VAL A 9 14.84 1.99 -0.63
C VAL A 9 13.77 2.94 -0.05
N ILE A 10 13.22 3.86 -0.85
CA ILE A 10 12.19 4.80 -0.41
C ILE A 10 10.90 4.06 -0.08
N VAL A 11 10.51 3.09 -0.92
CA VAL A 11 9.34 2.24 -0.67
C VAL A 11 9.47 1.52 0.67
N GLU A 12 10.64 0.96 0.95
CA GLU A 12 10.93 0.27 2.21
C GLU A 12 10.95 1.22 3.42
N GLN A 13 11.49 2.43 3.25
CA GLN A 13 11.45 3.49 4.27
C GLN A 13 10.01 3.90 4.63
N HIS A 14 9.08 3.82 3.68
CA HIS A 14 7.65 4.07 3.89
C HIS A 14 6.89 2.85 4.46
N GLY A 15 7.59 1.78 4.82
CA GLY A 15 6.97 0.58 5.40
C GLY A 15 6.07 -0.19 4.43
N LEU A 16 6.19 0.08 3.12
CA LEU A 16 5.43 -0.60 2.08
C LEU A 16 6.22 -1.81 1.61
N SER A 17 5.54 -2.96 1.51
CA SER A 17 6.12 -4.13 0.86
C SER A 17 6.21 -3.90 -0.66
N PRO A 18 7.16 -4.54 -1.38
CA PRO A 18 7.23 -4.46 -2.83
C PRO A 18 5.91 -4.87 -3.52
N ALA A 19 5.19 -5.85 -2.97
CA ALA A 19 3.87 -6.25 -3.45
C ALA A 19 2.78 -5.19 -3.23
N GLU A 20 2.96 -4.28 -2.27
CA GLU A 20 2.05 -3.15 -2.05
C GLU A 20 2.34 -2.03 -3.04
N TYR A 21 3.62 -1.74 -3.26
CA TYR A 21 4.05 -0.81 -4.30
C TYR A 21 3.57 -1.23 -5.69
N GLU A 22 3.72 -2.49 -6.07
CA GLU A 22 3.20 -3.00 -7.35
C GLU A 22 1.70 -2.83 -7.49
N LYS A 23 0.94 -3.00 -6.40
CA LYS A 23 -0.51 -2.72 -6.43
C LYS A 23 -0.80 -1.24 -6.58
N ILE A 24 -0.05 -0.36 -5.91
CA ILE A 24 -0.20 1.09 -6.07
C ILE A 24 0.03 1.48 -7.53
N VAL A 25 1.12 0.98 -8.14
CA VAL A 25 1.43 1.18 -9.56
C VAL A 25 0.32 0.63 -10.45
N THR A 26 -0.20 -0.57 -10.15
CA THR A 26 -1.30 -1.18 -10.91
C THR A 26 -2.60 -0.38 -10.82
N ILE A 27 -2.94 0.13 -9.62
CA ILE A 27 -4.14 0.93 -9.38
C ILE A 27 -4.03 2.28 -10.10
N MET A 28 -2.86 2.89 -10.10
CA MET A 28 -2.66 4.20 -10.73
C MET A 28 -2.37 4.12 -12.23
N GLY A 29 -1.88 2.97 -12.72
CA GLY A 29 -1.42 2.82 -14.11
C GLY A 29 -0.16 3.62 -14.45
N ARG A 30 0.53 4.18 -13.44
CA ARG A 30 1.77 4.96 -13.56
C ARG A 30 2.59 4.87 -12.27
N GLU A 31 3.84 5.30 -12.35
CA GLU A 31 4.72 5.39 -11.19
C GLU A 31 4.26 6.53 -10.25
N PRO A 32 4.05 6.25 -8.95
CA PRO A 32 3.70 7.27 -7.96
C PRO A 32 4.87 8.22 -7.70
N ASN A 33 4.55 9.45 -7.33
CA ASN A 33 5.52 10.38 -6.75
C ASN A 33 5.63 10.20 -5.23
N LEU A 34 6.69 10.77 -4.64
CA LEU A 34 7.01 10.58 -3.22
C LEU A 34 5.86 11.02 -2.29
N THR A 35 5.16 12.09 -2.67
CA THR A 35 3.96 12.57 -1.97
C THR A 35 2.82 11.57 -2.02
N GLU A 36 2.53 11.00 -3.19
CA GLU A 36 1.47 9.99 -3.37
C GLU A 36 1.81 8.73 -2.58
N LEU A 37 3.08 8.32 -2.62
CA LEU A 37 3.62 7.17 -1.90
C LEU A 37 3.46 7.33 -0.37
N GLY A 38 3.70 8.54 0.15
CA GLY A 38 3.42 8.89 1.55
C GLY A 38 1.93 8.78 1.91
N VAL A 39 1.03 9.24 1.03
CA VAL A 39 -0.43 9.11 1.23
C VAL A 39 -0.84 7.64 1.26
N PHE A 40 -0.35 6.83 0.33
CA PHE A 40 -0.64 5.39 0.30
C PHE A 40 -0.06 4.65 1.51
N SER A 41 1.15 4.99 1.94
CA SER A 41 1.79 4.43 3.13
C SER A 41 0.94 4.60 4.39
N VAL A 42 0.39 5.80 4.62
CA VAL A 42 -0.51 6.05 5.76
C VAL A 42 -1.83 5.29 5.60
N MET A 43 -2.43 5.38 4.41
CA MET A 43 -3.73 4.76 4.12
C MET A 43 -3.71 3.22 4.29
N TRP A 44 -2.59 2.58 3.92
CA TRP A 44 -2.45 1.12 3.97
C TRP A 44 -1.80 0.62 5.26
N SER A 45 -0.97 1.43 5.94
CA SER A 45 -0.46 1.10 7.28
C SER A 45 -1.59 0.86 8.27
N GLU A 46 -2.68 1.63 8.21
CA GLU A 46 -3.86 1.39 9.05
C GLU A 46 -4.65 0.14 8.61
N HIS A 47 -4.56 -0.21 7.32
CA HIS A 47 -5.29 -1.33 6.72
C HIS A 47 -4.59 -2.70 6.87
N CYS A 48 -3.36 -2.73 7.38
CA CYS A 48 -2.65 -3.98 7.68
C CYS A 48 -3.39 -4.83 8.72
N SER A 49 -4.17 -4.18 9.61
CA SER A 49 -5.04 -4.84 10.58
C SER A 49 -6.30 -5.46 9.92
N TYR A 50 -6.89 -4.80 8.93
CA TYR A 50 -8.19 -5.22 8.36
C TYR A 50 -8.11 -6.44 7.43
N LYS A 51 -6.99 -6.61 6.71
CA LYS A 51 -6.75 -7.82 5.89
C LYS A 51 -6.69 -9.10 6.76
N SER A 52 -6.14 -9.01 7.96
CA SER A 52 -6.07 -10.13 8.91
C SER A 52 -7.45 -10.44 9.52
N SER A 53 -8.25 -9.41 9.83
CA SER A 53 -9.58 -9.61 10.41
C SER A 53 -10.63 -10.14 9.42
N ARG A 54 -10.57 -9.77 8.12
CA ARG A 54 -11.56 -10.24 7.13
C ARG A 54 -11.54 -11.76 6.88
N VAL A 55 -10.41 -12.43 7.10
CA VAL A 55 -10.36 -13.90 6.99
C VAL A 55 -11.13 -14.57 8.13
N HIS A 56 -11.18 -13.94 9.31
CA HIS A 56 -11.93 -14.43 10.46
C HIS A 56 -13.43 -14.21 10.31
N PHE A 57 -13.86 -13.09 9.71
CA PHE A 57 -15.28 -12.80 9.47
C PHE A 57 -15.94 -13.69 8.39
N LYS A 58 -15.17 -14.36 7.52
CA LYS A 58 -15.71 -15.35 6.56
C LYS A 58 -16.19 -16.66 7.20
N ARG A 59 -15.93 -16.88 8.48
CA ARG A 59 -16.39 -18.09 9.21
C ARG A 59 -17.69 -17.88 9.99
N LEU A 60 -18.30 -16.69 9.94
CA LEU A 60 -19.57 -16.46 10.60
C LEU A 60 -20.72 -17.05 9.76
N PRO A 61 -21.55 -17.92 10.35
CA PRO A 61 -22.75 -18.40 9.67
C PRO A 61 -23.70 -17.22 9.45
N THR A 62 -23.96 -16.89 8.19
CA THR A 62 -25.07 -16.02 7.79
C THR A 62 -26.31 -16.88 7.76
N HIS A 63 -26.99 -16.98 8.90
CA HIS A 63 -28.26 -17.70 9.06
C HIS A 63 -29.44 -16.89 8.52
#